data_AF-A0A2S7C139-F1
#
_entry.id   AF-A0A2S7C139-F1
#
_cell.length_a   1.000
_cell.length_b   1.000
_cell.length_c   1.000
_cell.angle_alpha   90.00
_cell.angle_beta   90.00
_cell.angle_gamma   90.00
#
_symmetry.space_group_name_H-M   'P 1'
#
loop_
_entity.id
_entity.type
_entity.pdbx_description
1 polymer ?
#
loop_
_entity_poly.entity_id
_entity_poly.type
_entity_poly.pdbx_seq_one_letter_code
_entity_poly.pdbx_strand_id
1 'polypeptide(L)'
;MQGYRQIAVALLCLGTSLSASAATAPATPDPANAPEVQQWAQQVGQAMQARLQTLAASEQPRQRYVAGLLRLSDDAQTDTQAAATGDAPAQRAVLQGALDARPRDLLVARVEANDCPAELRCDPAGAVVFLEQADAGNADAPLRAFSAAQRRGDRLAAESAWQAAARADHFDSGAVALGQALHAAYAGMQWPHLQSSQLRAQLQAQGLPSTGAEMAMGYVMGAWAAHALPSLVEVTRRCTPPIAAPALRDECMVILGNLGNDDAMLVTALIGSERMAALSTGRDAAYWHARVRELRWLQQHQHRRTPSVATATATAEVEITLTQGEIPALRASLQRSGVTALPPAGWHPVAAIR
;
A
#
# COMPACT_ATOMS: atom_id res chain seq x y z
N MET A 1 -12.82 -16.78 -22.07
CA MET A 1 -13.90 -15.80 -22.32
C MET A 1 -13.74 -14.64 -21.33
N GLN A 2 -13.44 -13.45 -21.88
CA GLN A 2 -13.91 -12.11 -21.46
C GLN A 2 -13.52 -11.39 -20.14
N GLY A 3 -12.57 -11.85 -19.32
CA GLY A 3 -12.13 -11.08 -18.13
C GLY A 3 -10.88 -10.17 -18.27
N TYR A 4 -10.22 -10.13 -19.43
CA TYR A 4 -8.93 -9.40 -19.60
C TYR A 4 -8.97 -8.24 -20.60
N ARG A 5 -10.16 -7.72 -20.90
CA ARG A 5 -10.32 -6.52 -21.74
C ARG A 5 -11.18 -5.52 -20.99
N GLN A 6 -10.58 -4.59 -20.24
CA GLN A 6 -11.00 -3.18 -20.13
C GLN A 6 -9.94 -2.35 -19.36
N ILE A 7 -8.82 -2.02 -20.01
CA ILE A 7 -8.22 -0.67 -19.93
C ILE A 7 -7.71 -0.35 -21.35
N ALA A 8 -8.59 0.21 -22.17
CA ALA A 8 -8.22 0.83 -23.44
C ALA A 8 -9.04 2.12 -23.56
N VAL A 9 -8.42 3.25 -23.21
CA VAL A 9 -8.94 4.57 -23.58
C VAL A 9 -8.46 4.89 -24.99
N ALA A 10 -9.42 5.35 -25.78
CA ALA A 10 -9.43 5.49 -27.22
C ALA A 10 -8.46 6.55 -27.77
N LEU A 11 -7.91 6.28 -28.96
CA LEU A 11 -7.49 7.29 -29.92
C LEU A 11 -7.90 6.84 -31.33
N LEU A 12 -8.97 7.46 -31.81
CA LEU A 12 -9.44 7.43 -33.19
C LEU A 12 -8.50 8.28 -34.06
N CYS A 13 -7.92 7.69 -35.10
CA CYS A 13 -7.62 8.41 -36.33
C CYS A 13 -7.87 7.49 -37.54
N LEU A 14 -8.70 8.01 -38.44
CA LEU A 14 -9.09 7.45 -39.72
C LEU A 14 -7.88 7.34 -40.67
N GLY A 15 -7.83 6.25 -41.44
CA GLY A 15 -6.88 6.09 -42.54
C GLY A 15 -7.06 4.75 -43.24
N THR A 16 -7.96 4.69 -44.20
CA THR A 16 -8.12 3.58 -45.15
C THR A 16 -6.89 3.42 -46.03
N SER A 17 -6.29 2.23 -46.08
CA SER A 17 -5.50 1.74 -47.23
C SER A 17 -5.37 0.21 -47.22
N LEU A 18 -5.82 -0.35 -48.34
CA LEU A 18 -5.71 -1.70 -48.92
C LEU A 18 -4.71 -2.70 -48.29
N SER A 19 -5.25 -3.89 -48.00
CA SER A 19 -4.58 -5.09 -47.53
C SER A 19 -3.62 -5.70 -48.57
N ALA A 20 -2.36 -5.87 -48.18
CA ALA A 20 -1.52 -6.95 -48.69
C ALA A 20 -1.46 -8.02 -47.59
N SER A 21 -2.09 -9.17 -47.83
CA SER A 21 -2.12 -10.29 -46.88
C SER A 21 -0.74 -10.95 -46.78
N ALA A 22 0.10 -10.44 -45.88
CA ALA A 22 1.19 -11.25 -45.33
C ALA A 22 0.56 -12.35 -44.48
N ALA A 23 0.89 -13.61 -44.77
CA ALA A 23 0.48 -14.73 -43.94
C ALA A 23 0.96 -14.49 -42.50
N THR A 24 0.03 -14.24 -41.60
CA THR A 24 0.30 -14.12 -40.18
C THR A 24 0.74 -15.50 -39.69
N ALA A 25 1.98 -15.59 -39.21
CA ALA A 25 2.41 -16.76 -38.46
C ALA A 25 1.37 -17.06 -37.36
N PRO A 26 1.04 -18.34 -37.09
CA PRO A 26 0.08 -18.65 -36.04
C PRO A 26 0.57 -18.01 -34.74
N ALA A 27 -0.30 -17.20 -34.12
CA ALA A 27 -0.03 -16.60 -32.83
C ALA A 27 0.33 -17.74 -31.86
N THR A 28 1.53 -17.66 -31.27
CA THR A 28 1.95 -18.62 -30.26
C THR A 28 0.93 -18.55 -29.12
N PRO A 29 0.35 -19.67 -28.66
CA PRO A 29 -0.61 -19.63 -27.57
C PRO A 29 0.04 -18.95 -26.36
N ASP A 30 -0.67 -17.99 -25.78
CA ASP A 30 -0.22 -17.30 -24.58
C ASP A 30 -0.01 -18.34 -23.46
N PRO A 31 1.22 -18.45 -22.89
CA PRO A 31 1.54 -19.44 -21.88
C PRO A 31 0.66 -19.34 -20.62
N ALA A 32 0.11 -18.16 -20.33
CA ALA A 32 -0.85 -17.98 -19.23
C ALA A 32 -2.15 -18.79 -19.43
N ASN A 33 -2.48 -19.13 -20.67
CA ASN A 33 -3.67 -19.91 -21.02
C ASN A 33 -3.39 -21.41 -21.19
N ALA A 34 -2.17 -21.87 -20.93
CA ALA A 34 -1.86 -23.29 -20.92
C ALA A 34 -2.70 -23.99 -19.82
N PRO A 35 -3.38 -25.13 -20.10
CA PRO A 35 -4.18 -25.84 -19.12
C PRO A 35 -3.43 -26.17 -17.84
N GLU A 36 -2.13 -26.48 -17.94
CA GLU A 36 -1.25 -26.76 -16.81
C GLU A 36 -1.05 -25.53 -15.91
N VAL A 37 -0.97 -24.33 -16.49
CA VAL A 37 -0.87 -23.07 -15.76
C VAL A 37 -2.19 -22.77 -15.06
N GLN A 38 -3.33 -23.00 -15.73
CA GLN A 38 -4.65 -22.81 -15.12
C GLN A 38 -4.89 -23.76 -13.95
N GLN A 39 -4.57 -25.05 -14.12
CA GLN A 39 -4.68 -26.04 -13.05
C GLN A 39 -3.76 -25.71 -11.88
N TRP A 40 -2.52 -25.31 -12.16
CA TRP A 40 -1.58 -24.88 -11.12
C TRP A 40 -2.08 -23.63 -10.37
N ALA A 41 -2.56 -22.61 -11.08
CA ALA A 41 -3.10 -21.40 -10.47
C ALA A 41 -4.31 -21.69 -9.57
N GLN A 42 -5.18 -22.62 -9.98
CA GLN A 42 -6.29 -23.09 -9.14
C GLN A 42 -5.78 -23.78 -7.86
N GLN A 43 -4.75 -24.63 -7.95
CA GLN A 43 -4.14 -25.26 -6.77
C GLN A 43 -3.53 -24.23 -5.82
N VAL A 44 -2.86 -23.20 -6.35
CA VAL A 44 -2.32 -22.09 -5.56
C VAL A 44 -3.46 -21.32 -4.86
N GLY A 45 -4.54 -21.01 -5.58
CA GLY A 45 -5.73 -20.37 -5.01
C GLY A 45 -6.36 -21.19 -3.89
N GLN A 46 -6.50 -22.51 -4.07
CA GLN A 46 -7.01 -23.42 -3.03
C GLN A 46 -6.11 -23.45 -1.79
N ALA A 47 -4.78 -23.51 -1.98
CA ALA A 47 -3.82 -23.48 -0.88
C ALA A 47 -3.92 -22.15 -0.08
N MET A 48 -4.05 -21.03 -0.78
CA MET A 48 -4.25 -19.72 -0.16
C MET A 48 -5.57 -19.66 0.58
N GLN A 49 -6.67 -20.14 -0.01
CA GLN A 49 -7.97 -20.14 0.64
C GLN A 49 -7.99 -20.99 1.92
N ALA A 50 -7.37 -22.18 1.91
CA ALA A 50 -7.22 -23.02 3.10
C ALA A 50 -6.42 -22.31 4.21
N ARG A 51 -5.37 -21.58 3.85
CA ARG A 51 -4.61 -20.75 4.78
C ARG A 51 -5.47 -19.64 5.38
N LEU A 52 -6.21 -18.91 4.55
CA LEU A 52 -7.07 -17.81 5.00
C LEU A 52 -8.19 -18.31 5.90
N GLN A 53 -8.75 -19.48 5.64
CA GLN A 53 -9.72 -20.13 6.54
C GLN A 53 -9.11 -20.41 7.92
N THR A 54 -7.86 -20.90 7.96
CA THR A 54 -7.14 -21.12 9.22
C THR A 54 -6.93 -19.82 10.00
N LEU A 55 -6.52 -18.75 9.30
CA LEU A 55 -6.32 -17.43 9.91
C LEU A 55 -7.64 -16.81 10.38
N ALA A 56 -8.73 -17.00 9.63
CA ALA A 56 -10.07 -16.53 9.99
C ALA A 56 -10.63 -17.24 11.24
N ALA A 57 -10.29 -18.52 11.44
CA ALA A 57 -10.68 -19.29 12.61
C ALA A 57 -9.84 -18.98 13.87
N SER A 58 -8.70 -18.30 13.72
CA SER A 58 -7.83 -17.91 14.83
C SER A 58 -8.54 -17.04 15.86
N GLU A 59 -8.14 -17.09 17.12
CA GLU A 59 -8.59 -16.13 18.14
C GLU A 59 -7.84 -14.78 18.08
N GLN A 60 -6.78 -14.70 17.26
CA GLN A 60 -5.98 -13.48 17.15
C GLN A 60 -6.67 -12.46 16.24
N PRO A 61 -7.01 -11.24 16.74
CA PRO A 61 -7.70 -10.22 15.96
C PRO A 61 -6.95 -9.88 14.66
N ARG A 62 -5.62 -9.78 14.75
CA ARG A 62 -4.74 -9.50 13.61
C ARG A 62 -4.84 -10.55 12.51
N GLN A 63 -4.89 -11.83 12.86
CA GLN A 63 -4.97 -12.92 11.88
C GLN A 63 -6.33 -12.94 11.20
N ARG A 64 -7.42 -12.72 11.95
CA ARG A 64 -8.76 -12.55 11.37
C ARG A 64 -8.81 -11.35 10.43
N TYR A 65 -8.22 -10.23 10.82
CA TYR A 65 -8.19 -9.03 10.00
C TYR A 65 -7.47 -9.28 8.67
N VAL A 66 -6.26 -9.85 8.71
CA VAL A 66 -5.50 -10.24 7.51
C VAL A 66 -6.27 -11.24 6.65
N ALA A 67 -6.92 -12.22 7.27
CA ALA A 67 -7.77 -13.18 6.55
C ALA A 67 -8.92 -12.49 5.81
N GLY A 68 -9.57 -11.52 6.47
CA GLY A 68 -10.64 -10.72 5.87
C GLY A 68 -10.16 -9.83 4.73
N LEU A 69 -8.97 -9.23 4.83
CA LEU A 69 -8.39 -8.41 3.76
C LEU A 69 -8.01 -9.22 2.53
N LEU A 70 -7.43 -10.40 2.73
CA LEU A 70 -6.87 -11.22 1.66
C LEU A 70 -7.86 -12.22 1.07
N ARG A 71 -9.08 -12.30 1.61
CA ARG A 71 -10.11 -13.19 1.10
C ARG A 71 -10.42 -12.78 -0.34
N LEU A 72 -9.95 -13.61 -1.26
CA LEU A 72 -10.26 -13.49 -2.68
C LEU A 72 -11.75 -13.80 -2.81
N SER A 73 -12.51 -12.89 -3.39
CA SER A 73 -13.81 -13.24 -3.93
C SER A 73 -13.57 -14.33 -4.97
N ASP A 74 -14.20 -15.50 -4.83
CA ASP A 74 -14.07 -16.60 -5.81
C ASP A 74 -14.56 -16.16 -7.22
N ASP A 75 -15.20 -14.99 -7.31
CA ASP A 75 -15.84 -14.41 -8.49
C ASP A 75 -15.05 -13.28 -9.20
N ALA A 76 -13.72 -13.28 -9.20
CA ALA A 76 -12.97 -12.41 -10.13
C ALA A 76 -13.20 -12.77 -11.64
N GLN A 77 -14.06 -13.75 -11.93
CA GLN A 77 -14.51 -14.13 -13.27
C GLN A 77 -16.01 -13.86 -13.53
N THR A 78 -16.74 -13.29 -12.59
CA THR A 78 -18.21 -13.16 -12.65
C THR A 78 -18.66 -11.80 -12.11
N ASP A 79 -18.06 -10.74 -12.68
CA ASP A 79 -18.54 -9.36 -12.56
C ASP A 79 -19.94 -9.24 -13.17
N THR A 80 -20.95 -9.49 -12.32
CA THR A 80 -22.27 -8.82 -12.22
C THR A 80 -23.22 -9.56 -11.26
N GLN A 81 -22.88 -10.75 -10.77
CA GLN A 81 -23.73 -11.52 -9.83
C GLN A 81 -23.09 -11.82 -8.46
N ALA A 82 -21.78 -11.60 -8.29
CA ALA A 82 -21.11 -11.73 -6.98
C ALA A 82 -21.66 -10.77 -5.91
N ALA A 83 -22.32 -9.69 -6.33
CA ALA A 83 -23.06 -8.81 -5.43
C ALA A 83 -24.32 -9.47 -4.82
N ALA A 84 -24.76 -10.63 -5.33
CA ALA A 84 -26.00 -11.31 -4.95
C ALA A 84 -25.83 -12.70 -4.31
N THR A 85 -24.65 -13.32 -4.31
CA THR A 85 -24.48 -14.77 -4.01
C THR A 85 -23.83 -15.13 -2.66
N GLY A 86 -23.42 -14.17 -1.82
CA GLY A 86 -23.19 -14.45 -0.38
C GLY A 86 -21.74 -14.55 0.12
N ASP A 87 -20.72 -14.26 -0.70
CA ASP A 87 -19.32 -14.19 -0.22
C ASP A 87 -18.95 -12.88 0.51
N ALA A 88 -19.57 -11.76 0.12
CA ALA A 88 -19.46 -10.50 0.87
C ALA A 88 -19.87 -10.63 2.36
N PRO A 89 -20.95 -11.38 2.72
CA PRO A 89 -21.25 -11.75 4.09
C PRO A 89 -20.14 -12.48 4.86
N ALA A 90 -19.44 -13.43 4.23
CA ALA A 90 -18.44 -14.25 4.92
C ALA A 90 -17.15 -13.47 5.18
N GLN A 91 -16.69 -12.67 4.21
CA GLN A 91 -15.57 -11.73 4.41
C GLN A 91 -15.91 -10.71 5.51
N ARG A 92 -17.12 -10.13 5.44
CA ARG A 92 -17.61 -9.17 6.44
C ARG A 92 -17.68 -9.78 7.84
N ALA A 93 -18.15 -11.02 7.98
CA ALA A 93 -18.19 -11.70 9.27
C ALA A 93 -16.79 -11.90 9.87
N VAL A 94 -15.79 -12.22 9.04
CA VAL A 94 -14.39 -12.36 9.47
C VAL A 94 -13.82 -11.01 9.90
N LEU A 95 -14.02 -9.96 9.12
CA LEU A 95 -13.60 -8.59 9.47
C LEU A 95 -14.29 -8.08 10.74
N GLN A 96 -15.60 -8.30 10.86
CA GLN A 96 -16.36 -7.97 12.06
C GLN A 96 -15.82 -8.73 13.27
N GLY A 97 -15.52 -10.03 13.12
CA GLY A 97 -14.93 -10.84 14.17
C GLY A 97 -13.52 -10.41 14.58
N ALA A 98 -12.79 -9.67 13.73
CA ALA A 98 -11.53 -9.02 14.09
C ALA A 98 -11.76 -7.74 14.91
N LEU A 99 -12.72 -6.91 14.49
CA LEU A 99 -13.11 -5.66 15.17
C LEU A 99 -13.74 -5.92 16.56
N ASP A 100 -14.55 -6.97 16.68
CA ASP A 100 -15.24 -7.33 17.91
C ASP A 100 -14.30 -8.01 18.93
N ALA A 101 -13.14 -8.53 18.49
CA ALA A 101 -12.24 -9.27 19.35
C ALA A 101 -11.59 -8.38 20.43
N ARG A 102 -11.38 -8.96 21.62
CA ARG A 102 -10.79 -8.29 22.77
C ARG A 102 -9.68 -9.16 23.39
N PRO A 103 -8.55 -8.59 23.86
CA PRO A 103 -8.20 -7.16 23.84
C PRO A 103 -8.04 -6.60 22.40
N ARG A 104 -8.19 -5.28 22.23
CA ARG A 104 -8.01 -4.61 20.93
C ARG A 104 -6.57 -4.83 20.44
N ASP A 105 -6.40 -5.10 19.15
CA ASP A 105 -5.09 -5.14 18.49
C ASP A 105 -4.79 -3.77 17.85
N LEU A 106 -3.53 -3.33 17.95
CA LEU A 106 -3.06 -2.04 17.40
C LEU A 106 -3.34 -1.88 15.91
N LEU A 107 -3.07 -2.90 15.09
CA LEU A 107 -3.28 -2.82 13.64
C LEU A 107 -4.77 -2.71 13.32
N VAL A 108 -5.60 -3.52 13.99
CA VAL A 108 -7.06 -3.49 13.80
C VAL A 108 -7.64 -2.13 14.22
N ALA A 109 -7.18 -1.56 15.34
CA ALA A 109 -7.63 -0.27 15.82
C ALA A 109 -7.26 0.89 14.86
N ARG A 110 -6.08 0.87 14.23
CA ARG A 110 -5.69 1.89 13.21
C ARG A 110 -6.66 1.94 12.04
N VAL A 111 -7.16 0.77 11.63
CA VAL A 111 -8.12 0.65 10.53
C VAL A 111 -9.50 1.09 10.98
N GLU A 112 -9.93 0.64 12.16
CA GLU A 112 -11.20 1.04 12.77
C GLU A 112 -11.32 2.56 12.96
N ALA A 113 -10.19 3.25 13.17
CA ALA A 113 -10.12 4.70 13.32
C ALA A 113 -10.17 5.50 11.99
N ASN A 114 -9.92 4.89 10.82
CA ASN A 114 -9.68 5.64 9.57
C ASN A 114 -10.98 5.99 8.81
N ASP A 115 -11.84 4.99 8.64
CA ASP A 115 -13.26 5.09 8.25
C ASP A 115 -13.78 3.66 8.19
N CYS A 116 -14.75 3.35 9.05
CA CYS A 116 -15.39 2.05 9.05
C CYS A 116 -16.24 1.89 7.79
N PRO A 117 -16.06 0.83 7.00
CA PRO A 117 -17.01 0.47 5.95
C PRO A 117 -18.43 0.44 6.51
N ALA A 118 -19.41 0.95 5.76
CA ALA A 118 -20.78 1.13 6.23
C ALA A 118 -21.44 -0.19 6.68
N GLU A 119 -20.93 -1.32 6.18
CA GLU A 119 -21.43 -2.65 6.46
C GLU A 119 -20.80 -3.29 7.71
N LEU A 120 -19.83 -2.64 8.34
CA LEU A 120 -19.19 -3.10 9.59
C LEU A 120 -19.66 -2.25 10.77
N ARG A 121 -19.76 -2.89 11.94
CA ARG A 121 -19.96 -2.20 13.22
C ARG A 121 -18.59 -1.87 13.80
N CYS A 122 -18.26 -0.60 13.85
CA CYS A 122 -17.02 -0.11 14.43
C CYS A 122 -17.30 0.88 15.57
N ASP A 123 -16.30 1.03 16.42
CA ASP A 123 -16.17 2.10 17.40
C ASP A 123 -14.89 2.91 17.10
N PRO A 124 -14.92 3.82 16.11
CA PRO A 124 -13.76 4.63 15.73
C PRO A 124 -13.26 5.52 16.87
N ALA A 125 -14.17 6.01 17.73
CA ALA A 125 -13.81 6.86 18.86
C ALA A 125 -13.03 6.05 19.92
N GLY A 126 -13.51 4.87 20.29
CA GLY A 126 -12.79 3.97 21.18
C GLY A 126 -11.50 3.45 20.58
N ALA A 127 -11.42 3.29 19.25
CA ALA A 127 -10.18 2.93 18.55
C ALA A 127 -9.13 4.05 18.67
N VAL A 128 -9.50 5.31 18.45
CA VAL A 128 -8.61 6.47 18.65
C VAL A 128 -8.12 6.52 20.09
N VAL A 129 -9.00 6.41 21.08
CA VAL A 129 -8.61 6.44 22.50
C VAL A 129 -7.63 5.31 22.83
N PHE A 130 -7.87 4.10 22.32
CA PHE A 130 -6.96 2.99 22.50
C PHE A 130 -5.59 3.26 21.86
N LEU A 131 -5.55 3.79 20.64
CA LEU A 131 -4.30 4.10 19.95
C LEU A 131 -3.49 5.18 20.67
N GLU A 132 -4.13 6.25 21.15
CA GLU A 132 -3.47 7.31 21.92
C GLU A 132 -2.84 6.80 23.22
N GLN A 133 -3.38 5.71 23.79
CA GLN A 133 -2.82 5.06 24.98
C GLN A 133 -1.74 4.03 24.65
N ALA A 134 -1.99 3.18 23.66
CA ALA A 134 -1.14 2.05 23.30
C ALA A 134 0.09 2.45 22.47
N ASP A 135 0.04 3.62 21.82
CA ASP A 135 1.09 4.19 20.98
C ASP A 135 1.24 5.69 21.29
N ALA A 136 1.46 6.00 22.58
CA ALA A 136 1.55 7.37 23.07
C ALA A 136 2.70 8.13 22.39
N GLY A 137 2.43 9.37 22.01
CA GLY A 137 3.40 10.21 21.27
C GLY A 137 3.30 10.07 19.74
N ASN A 138 2.51 9.13 19.22
CA ASN A 138 2.28 9.00 17.78
C ASN A 138 1.23 10.00 17.28
N ALA A 139 1.57 10.79 16.26
CA ALA A 139 0.66 11.74 15.62
C ALA A 139 -0.47 11.07 14.82
N ASP A 140 -0.37 9.80 14.44
CA ASP A 140 -1.32 9.11 13.57
C ASP A 140 -2.77 9.13 14.10
N ALA A 141 -3.00 8.74 15.36
CA ALA A 141 -4.33 8.71 15.95
C ALA A 141 -4.97 10.12 16.10
N PRO A 142 -4.25 11.13 16.64
CA PRO A 142 -4.72 12.51 16.63
C PRO A 142 -5.03 13.07 15.24
N LEU A 143 -4.23 12.74 14.21
CA LEU A 143 -4.48 13.21 12.83
C LEU A 143 -5.72 12.56 12.19
N ARG A 144 -5.99 11.29 12.52
CA ARG A 144 -7.26 10.62 12.15
C ARG A 144 -8.44 11.26 12.85
N ALA A 145 -8.32 11.51 14.15
CA ALA A 145 -9.34 12.19 14.95
C ALA A 145 -9.64 13.60 14.41
N PHE A 146 -8.60 14.35 14.03
CA PHE A 146 -8.72 15.66 13.38
C PHE A 146 -9.51 15.56 12.08
N SER A 147 -9.14 14.64 11.19
CA SER A 147 -9.82 14.43 9.91
C SER A 147 -11.29 14.03 10.08
N ALA A 148 -11.57 13.14 11.02
CA ALA A 148 -12.93 12.71 11.34
C ALA A 148 -13.78 13.86 11.93
N ALA A 149 -13.20 14.68 12.80
CA ALA A 149 -13.87 15.86 13.36
C ALA A 149 -14.16 16.93 12.29
N GLN A 150 -13.22 17.16 11.36
CA GLN A 150 -13.42 18.02 10.19
C GLN A 150 -14.60 17.55 9.33
N ARG A 151 -14.68 16.23 9.03
CA ARG A 151 -15.81 15.66 8.25
C ARG A 151 -17.17 15.87 8.93
N ARG A 152 -17.22 15.84 10.26
CA ARG A 152 -18.45 16.09 11.05
C ARG A 152 -18.75 17.57 11.29
N GLY A 153 -17.85 18.48 10.91
CA GLY A 153 -17.98 19.90 11.22
C GLY A 153 -17.75 20.27 12.69
N ASP A 154 -17.19 19.35 13.49
CA ASP A 154 -16.91 19.57 14.91
C ASP A 154 -15.57 20.31 15.09
N ARG A 155 -15.66 21.64 15.14
CA ARG A 155 -14.48 22.52 15.21
C ARG A 155 -13.69 22.36 16.49
N LEU A 156 -14.36 22.12 17.63
CA LEU A 156 -13.69 22.01 18.93
C LEU A 156 -12.93 20.69 19.03
N ALA A 157 -13.55 19.58 18.60
CA ALA A 157 -12.86 18.30 18.53
C ALA A 157 -11.70 18.33 17.53
N ALA A 158 -11.88 18.97 16.37
CA ALA A 158 -10.82 19.12 15.37
C ALA A 158 -9.63 19.89 15.96
N GLU A 159 -9.86 21.01 16.63
CA GLU A 159 -8.76 21.78 17.22
C GLU A 159 -8.06 21.04 18.36
N SER A 160 -8.81 20.33 19.20
CA SER A 160 -8.21 19.49 20.26
C SER A 160 -7.32 18.39 19.68
N ALA A 161 -7.80 17.69 18.65
CA ALA A 161 -7.05 16.63 17.98
C ALA A 161 -5.81 17.19 17.24
N TRP A 162 -5.92 18.38 16.63
CA TRP A 162 -4.79 19.07 16.03
C TRP A 162 -3.70 19.41 17.06
N GLN A 163 -4.09 19.97 18.20
CA GLN A 163 -3.17 20.28 19.31
C GLN A 163 -2.52 19.02 19.88
N ALA A 164 -3.24 17.89 19.92
CA ALA A 164 -2.65 16.61 20.30
C ALA A 164 -1.61 16.14 19.27
N ALA A 165 -1.91 16.24 17.97
CA ALA A 165 -0.95 15.93 16.91
C ALA A 165 0.30 16.83 16.96
N ALA A 166 0.14 18.12 17.28
CA ALA A 166 1.24 19.07 17.42
C ALA A 166 2.12 18.84 18.67
N ARG A 167 1.67 18.00 19.62
CA ARG A 167 2.45 17.57 20.79
C ARG A 167 3.06 16.18 20.65
N ALA A 168 2.78 15.48 19.55
CA ALA A 168 3.35 14.18 19.24
C ALA A 168 4.85 14.30 18.94
N ASP A 169 5.62 13.28 19.29
CA ASP A 169 7.07 13.22 19.07
C ASP A 169 7.46 12.34 17.88
N HIS A 170 6.53 11.56 17.35
CA HIS A 170 6.75 10.75 16.15
C HIS A 170 5.48 10.58 15.31
N PHE A 171 5.65 9.96 14.15
CA PHE A 171 4.56 9.50 13.30
C PHE A 171 4.87 8.10 12.79
N ASP A 172 3.92 7.19 12.94
CA ASP A 172 3.90 5.89 12.29
C ASP A 172 2.47 5.62 11.84
N SER A 173 2.25 5.34 10.55
CA SER A 173 0.92 5.03 10.00
C SER A 173 0.46 3.60 10.27
N GLY A 174 1.36 2.73 10.73
CA GLY A 174 1.15 1.28 10.84
C GLY A 174 1.37 0.53 9.53
N ALA A 175 1.86 1.17 8.46
CA ALA A 175 2.08 0.54 7.16
C ALA A 175 3.01 -0.67 7.23
N VAL A 176 4.08 -0.59 8.03
CA VAL A 176 5.02 -1.72 8.23
C VAL A 176 4.36 -2.82 9.05
N ALA A 177 3.61 -2.47 10.10
CA ALA A 177 2.88 -3.46 10.91
C ALA A 177 1.84 -4.23 10.06
N LEU A 178 1.15 -3.53 9.15
CA LEU A 178 0.27 -4.15 8.17
C LEU A 178 1.04 -5.07 7.23
N GLY A 179 2.13 -4.58 6.64
CA GLY A 179 2.96 -5.35 5.70
C GLY A 179 3.51 -6.63 6.34
N GLN A 180 4.00 -6.56 7.57
CA GLN A 180 4.47 -7.73 8.33
C GLN A 180 3.34 -8.75 8.57
N ALA A 181 2.14 -8.27 8.92
CA ALA A 181 0.98 -9.13 9.14
C ALA A 181 0.53 -9.83 7.84
N LEU A 182 0.54 -9.10 6.71
CA LEU A 182 0.23 -9.65 5.39
C LEU A 182 1.31 -10.64 4.92
N HIS A 183 2.59 -10.33 5.15
CA HIS A 183 3.70 -11.23 4.84
C HIS A 183 3.58 -12.56 5.61
N ALA A 184 3.27 -12.51 6.91
CA ALA A 184 3.05 -13.69 7.73
C ALA A 184 1.87 -14.57 7.28
N ALA A 185 0.96 -14.05 6.44
CA ALA A 185 -0.13 -14.83 5.90
C ALA A 185 0.37 -15.93 4.95
N TYR A 186 1.38 -15.64 4.14
CA TYR A 186 1.87 -16.53 3.08
C TYR A 186 3.30 -17.05 3.32
N ALA A 187 4.07 -16.38 4.19
CA ALA A 187 5.42 -16.80 4.54
C ALA A 187 5.44 -18.22 5.14
N GLY A 188 6.38 -19.04 4.68
CA GLY A 188 6.54 -20.42 5.14
C GLY A 188 5.51 -21.42 4.63
N MET A 189 4.56 -21.01 3.77
CA MET A 189 3.65 -21.94 3.11
C MET A 189 4.38 -22.80 2.08
N GLN A 190 3.97 -24.07 1.99
CA GLN A 190 4.38 -24.94 0.89
C GLN A 190 3.46 -24.69 -0.31
N TRP A 191 3.98 -23.99 -1.32
CA TRP A 191 3.21 -23.65 -2.51
C TRP A 191 3.21 -24.79 -3.53
N PRO A 192 2.07 -25.05 -4.20
CA PRO A 192 2.03 -25.91 -5.38
C PRO A 192 3.04 -25.44 -6.43
N HIS A 193 3.78 -26.39 -7.00
CA HIS A 193 4.84 -26.10 -7.97
C HIS A 193 4.38 -26.39 -9.40
N LEU A 194 4.54 -25.42 -10.30
CA LEU A 194 4.35 -25.60 -11.73
C LEU A 194 5.46 -26.48 -12.31
N GLN A 195 5.13 -27.73 -12.62
CA GLN A 195 6.11 -28.77 -12.99
C GLN A 195 6.93 -28.42 -14.24
N SER A 196 6.30 -27.77 -15.22
CA SER A 196 6.98 -27.39 -16.47
C SER A 196 7.95 -26.22 -16.23
N SER A 197 9.26 -26.50 -16.32
CA SER A 197 10.31 -25.48 -16.27
C SER A 197 10.22 -24.51 -17.44
N GLN A 198 9.81 -24.98 -18.63
CA GLN A 198 9.62 -24.14 -19.80
C GLN A 198 8.47 -23.14 -19.60
N LEU A 199 7.31 -23.58 -19.09
CA LEU A 199 6.19 -22.68 -18.82
C LEU A 199 6.55 -21.66 -17.73
N ARG A 200 7.27 -22.06 -16.68
CA ARG A 200 7.79 -21.12 -15.68
C ARG A 200 8.68 -20.06 -16.30
N ALA A 201 9.64 -20.45 -17.15
CA ALA A 201 10.52 -19.51 -17.83
C ALA A 201 9.75 -18.55 -18.77
N GLN A 202 8.72 -19.04 -19.45
CA GLN A 202 7.85 -18.22 -20.31
C GLN A 202 7.03 -17.21 -19.49
N LEU A 203 6.46 -17.62 -18.35
CA LEU A 203 5.74 -16.72 -17.44
C LEU A 203 6.69 -15.64 -16.88
N GLN A 204 7.88 -16.03 -16.41
CA GLN A 204 8.89 -15.09 -15.91
C GLN A 204 9.32 -14.07 -16.98
N ALA A 205 9.53 -14.53 -18.22
CA ALA A 205 9.87 -13.65 -19.33
C ALA A 205 8.78 -12.63 -19.66
N GLN A 206 7.52 -12.93 -19.31
CA GLN A 206 6.37 -12.04 -19.45
C GLN A 206 6.08 -11.22 -18.17
N GLY A 207 6.89 -11.38 -17.12
CA GLY A 207 6.67 -10.72 -15.84
C GLY A 207 5.47 -11.27 -15.04
N LEU A 208 4.98 -12.46 -15.40
CA LEU A 208 3.86 -13.13 -14.74
C LEU A 208 4.36 -14.04 -13.60
N PRO A 209 3.57 -14.20 -12.52
CA PRO A 209 3.90 -15.14 -11.45
C PRO A 209 4.16 -16.55 -11.98
N SER A 210 5.28 -17.12 -11.56
CA SER A 210 5.77 -18.45 -11.92
C SER A 210 5.86 -19.40 -10.72
N THR A 211 5.69 -18.86 -9.51
CA THR A 211 5.63 -19.59 -8.25
C THR A 211 4.38 -19.18 -7.45
N GLY A 212 3.89 -20.06 -6.57
CA GLY A 212 2.72 -19.74 -5.75
C GLY A 212 2.99 -18.59 -4.78
N ALA A 213 4.23 -18.47 -4.31
CA ALA A 213 4.67 -17.33 -3.50
C ALA A 213 4.56 -16.01 -4.28
N GLU A 214 5.03 -15.95 -5.53
CA GLU A 214 4.91 -14.77 -6.41
C GLU A 214 3.44 -14.38 -6.62
N MET A 215 2.55 -15.37 -6.75
CA MET A 215 1.12 -15.11 -6.88
C MET A 215 0.52 -14.55 -5.58
N ALA A 216 0.85 -15.14 -4.43
CA ALA A 216 0.44 -14.64 -3.11
C ALA A 216 0.94 -13.22 -2.82
N MET A 217 2.18 -12.93 -3.23
CA MET A 217 2.79 -11.59 -3.19
C MET A 217 1.96 -10.54 -3.92
N GLY A 218 1.40 -10.87 -5.09
CA GLY A 218 0.53 -9.96 -5.82
C GLY A 218 -0.70 -9.55 -4.99
N TYR A 219 -1.36 -10.51 -4.35
CA TYR A 219 -2.54 -10.24 -3.51
C TYR A 219 -2.19 -9.43 -2.27
N VAL A 220 -1.11 -9.77 -1.57
CA VAL A 220 -0.73 -9.02 -0.37
C VAL A 220 -0.26 -7.61 -0.69
N MET A 221 0.42 -7.39 -1.81
CA MET A 221 0.82 -6.05 -2.23
C MET A 221 -0.38 -5.20 -2.62
N GLY A 222 -1.41 -5.80 -3.24
CA GLY A 222 -2.68 -5.14 -3.49
C GLY A 222 -3.37 -4.69 -2.19
N ALA A 223 -3.50 -5.60 -1.22
CA ALA A 223 -4.07 -5.28 0.09
C ALA A 223 -3.25 -4.22 0.84
N TRP A 224 -1.92 -4.34 0.84
CA TRP A 224 -1.03 -3.37 1.46
C TRP A 224 -1.19 -1.99 0.79
N ALA A 225 -1.13 -1.89 -0.53
CA ALA A 225 -1.25 -0.61 -1.24
C ALA A 225 -2.61 0.08 -1.01
N ALA A 226 -3.68 -0.70 -0.84
CA ALA A 226 -5.02 -0.17 -0.55
C ALA A 226 -5.16 0.39 0.86
N HIS A 227 -4.36 -0.06 1.83
CA HIS A 227 -4.58 0.21 3.25
C HIS A 227 -3.39 0.80 4.02
N ALA A 228 -2.19 0.82 3.43
CA ALA A 228 -0.97 1.29 4.10
C ALA A 228 -0.89 2.80 4.27
N LEU A 229 -1.56 3.57 3.40
CA LEU A 229 -1.46 5.02 3.38
C LEU A 229 -2.63 5.69 4.12
N PRO A 230 -2.34 6.51 5.15
CA PRO A 230 -3.35 7.36 5.75
C PRO A 230 -3.66 8.55 4.83
N SER A 231 -4.87 9.09 4.94
CA SER A 231 -5.21 10.35 4.27
C SER A 231 -4.52 11.52 4.97
N LEU A 232 -3.67 12.24 4.23
CA LEU A 232 -2.98 13.45 4.71
C LEU A 232 -3.57 14.74 4.09
N VAL A 233 -4.71 14.65 3.40
CA VAL A 233 -5.34 15.78 2.70
C VAL A 233 -5.61 16.95 3.63
N GLU A 234 -6.17 16.67 4.81
CA GLU A 234 -6.52 17.71 5.78
C GLU A 234 -5.29 18.42 6.38
N VAL A 235 -4.23 17.66 6.64
CA VAL A 235 -2.94 18.20 7.11
C VAL A 235 -2.31 19.09 6.05
N THR A 236 -2.22 18.59 4.81
CA THR A 236 -1.63 19.33 3.70
C THR A 236 -2.41 20.61 3.40
N ARG A 237 -3.74 20.57 3.48
CA ARG A 237 -4.61 21.75 3.34
C ARG A 237 -4.38 22.77 4.46
N ARG A 238 -4.37 22.34 5.73
CA ARG A 238 -4.19 23.24 6.89
C ARG A 238 -2.79 23.85 6.93
N CYS A 239 -1.77 23.13 6.49
CA CYS A 239 -0.36 23.57 6.48
C CYS A 239 0.13 24.08 5.12
N THR A 240 -0.77 24.54 4.24
CA THR A 240 -0.36 25.14 2.96
C THR A 240 0.17 26.56 3.17
N PRO A 241 1.40 26.87 2.73
CA PRO A 241 1.93 28.24 2.77
C PRO A 241 1.14 29.19 1.83
N PRO A 242 1.07 30.50 2.14
CA PRO A 242 1.63 31.14 3.34
C PRO A 242 0.76 30.90 4.60
N ILE A 243 1.41 30.60 5.73
CA ILE A 243 0.73 30.45 7.04
C ILE A 243 0.94 31.74 7.83
N ALA A 244 -0.12 32.52 8.00
CA ALA A 244 -0.04 33.85 8.61
C ALA A 244 0.11 33.83 10.14
N ALA A 245 -0.51 32.84 10.82
CA ALA A 245 -0.49 32.75 12.28
C ALA A 245 0.79 32.02 12.77
N PRO A 246 1.64 32.65 13.61
CA PRO A 246 2.89 32.02 14.08
C PRO A 246 2.68 30.70 14.82
N ALA A 247 1.69 30.63 15.73
CA ALA A 247 1.39 29.41 16.47
C ALA A 247 1.01 28.24 15.54
N LEU A 248 0.14 28.49 14.56
CA LEU A 248 -0.24 27.48 13.57
C LEU A 248 0.97 27.05 12.70
N ARG A 249 1.88 27.99 12.39
CA ARG A 249 3.10 27.66 11.66
C ARG A 249 3.97 26.71 12.47
N ASP A 250 4.15 26.95 13.76
CA ASP A 250 4.97 26.11 14.62
C ASP A 250 4.35 24.72 14.81
N GLU A 251 3.03 24.64 15.02
CA GLU A 251 2.28 23.37 15.05
C GLU A 251 2.42 22.58 13.73
N CYS A 252 2.28 23.25 12.59
CA CYS A 252 2.48 22.66 11.28
C CYS A 252 3.90 22.14 11.10
N MET A 253 4.92 22.87 11.58
CA MET A 253 6.31 22.43 11.50
C MET A 253 6.56 21.17 12.32
N VAL A 254 5.95 21.02 13.50
CA VAL A 254 6.06 19.78 14.29
C VAL A 254 5.44 18.60 13.54
N ILE A 255 4.18 18.74 13.10
CA ILE A 255 3.46 17.66 12.41
C ILE A 255 4.18 17.26 11.11
N LEU A 256 4.54 18.24 10.27
CA LEU A 256 5.25 17.98 9.01
C LEU A 256 6.66 17.44 9.23
N GLY A 257 7.33 17.83 10.32
CA GLY A 257 8.60 17.25 10.74
C GLY A 257 8.47 15.77 11.07
N ASN A 258 7.47 15.39 11.86
CA ASN A 258 7.18 13.98 12.19
C ASN A 258 6.87 13.17 10.92
N LEU A 259 6.05 13.71 10.01
CA LEU A 259 5.78 13.08 8.70
C LEU A 259 7.03 12.98 7.84
N GLY A 260 7.87 14.02 7.81
CA GLY A 260 9.10 14.05 7.00
C GLY A 260 10.20 13.09 7.48
N ASN A 261 10.14 12.74 8.77
CA ASN A 261 11.00 11.75 9.41
C ASN A 261 10.42 10.32 9.35
N ASP A 262 9.27 10.11 8.71
CA ASP A 262 8.81 8.75 8.36
C ASP A 262 9.88 8.10 7.45
N ASP A 263 10.51 7.05 7.96
CA ASP A 263 11.53 6.27 7.24
C ASP A 263 10.95 4.99 6.63
N ALA A 264 9.66 4.73 6.77
CA ALA A 264 8.98 3.60 6.17
C ALA A 264 8.35 3.98 4.83
N MET A 265 7.55 5.05 4.78
CA MET A 265 6.71 5.38 3.63
C MET A 265 7.23 6.56 2.82
N LEU A 266 7.50 6.33 1.53
CA LEU A 266 8.13 7.34 0.67
C LEU A 266 7.24 8.57 0.49
N VAL A 267 5.95 8.36 0.24
CA VAL A 267 5.00 9.46 -0.02
C VAL A 267 4.78 10.33 1.22
N THR A 268 4.67 9.72 2.41
CA THR A 268 4.52 10.46 3.68
C THR A 268 5.76 11.32 3.96
N ALA A 269 6.94 10.70 3.85
CA ALA A 269 8.22 11.36 4.03
C ALA A 269 8.41 12.54 3.07
N LEU A 270 8.02 12.36 1.79
CA LEU A 270 8.09 13.42 0.78
C LEU A 270 7.15 14.59 1.12
N ILE A 271 5.90 14.30 1.47
CA ILE A 271 4.92 15.34 1.84
C ILE A 271 5.44 16.18 3.01
N GLY A 272 5.90 15.54 4.08
CA GLY A 272 6.46 16.24 5.25
C GLY A 272 7.71 17.03 4.90
N SER A 273 8.68 16.39 4.25
CA SER A 273 9.98 17.00 3.94
C SER A 273 9.87 18.19 2.97
N GLU A 274 9.02 18.12 1.95
CA GLU A 274 8.84 19.21 0.98
C GLU A 274 8.21 20.45 1.62
N ARG A 275 7.23 20.24 2.50
CA ARG A 275 6.60 21.34 3.23
C ARG A 275 7.54 21.91 4.28
N MET A 276 8.30 21.07 4.98
CA MET A 276 9.34 21.52 5.91
C MET A 276 10.43 22.32 5.20
N ALA A 277 10.86 21.91 4.00
CA ALA A 277 11.82 22.66 3.21
C ALA A 277 11.29 24.05 2.82
N ALA A 278 9.98 24.19 2.57
CA ALA A 278 9.34 25.47 2.26
C ALA A 278 9.12 26.37 3.49
N LEU A 279 8.91 25.78 4.67
CA LEU A 279 8.60 26.52 5.91
C LEU A 279 9.83 26.84 6.77
N SER A 280 10.88 26.04 6.69
CA SER A 280 12.08 26.17 7.51
C SER A 280 13.01 27.27 7.00
N THR A 281 13.93 27.72 7.86
CA THR A 281 14.97 28.69 7.50
C THR A 281 16.34 28.22 8.02
N GLY A 282 17.43 28.82 7.53
CA GLY A 282 18.78 28.53 8.01
C GLY A 282 19.20 27.06 7.86
N ARG A 283 19.75 26.49 8.94
CA ARG A 283 20.28 25.11 8.96
C ARG A 283 19.18 24.06 8.77
N ASP A 284 18.00 24.29 9.32
CA ASP A 284 16.88 23.35 9.22
C ASP A 284 16.39 23.26 7.77
N ALA A 285 16.31 24.39 7.05
CA ALA A 285 16.01 24.40 5.62
C ALA A 285 17.02 23.56 4.82
N ALA A 286 18.32 23.67 5.12
CA ALA A 286 19.34 22.87 4.45
C ALA A 286 19.19 21.36 4.69
N TYR A 287 18.87 20.96 5.93
CA TYR A 287 18.54 19.56 6.25
C TYR A 287 17.35 19.06 5.44
N TRP A 288 16.22 19.79 5.45
CA TRP A 288 15.00 19.37 4.76
C TRP A 288 15.19 19.36 3.23
N HIS A 289 15.92 20.31 2.66
CA HIS A 289 16.28 20.25 1.24
C HIS A 289 17.14 19.02 0.90
N ALA A 290 18.10 18.65 1.74
CA ALA A 290 18.88 17.44 1.55
C ALA A 290 18.00 16.18 1.63
N ARG A 291 17.07 16.14 2.59
CA ARG A 291 16.10 15.03 2.74
C ARG A 291 15.18 14.92 1.52
N VAL A 292 14.62 16.02 1.02
CA VAL A 292 13.82 16.02 -0.22
C VAL A 292 14.64 15.49 -1.40
N ARG A 293 15.91 15.90 -1.53
CA ARG A 293 16.78 15.40 -2.60
C ARG A 293 16.98 13.88 -2.49
N GLU A 294 17.22 13.36 -1.30
CA GLU A 294 17.33 11.91 -1.07
C GLU A 294 16.05 11.19 -1.48
N LEU A 295 14.89 11.62 -0.99
CA LEU A 295 13.63 10.95 -1.25
C LEU A 295 13.23 11.01 -2.74
N ARG A 296 13.45 12.14 -3.41
CA ARG A 296 13.21 12.28 -4.85
C ARG A 296 14.18 11.43 -5.70
N TRP A 297 15.40 11.22 -5.22
CA TRP A 297 16.35 10.30 -5.86
C TRP A 297 15.84 8.86 -5.80
N LEU A 298 15.37 8.41 -4.64
CA LEU A 298 14.73 7.10 -4.48
C LEU A 298 13.51 6.95 -5.40
N GLN A 299 12.62 7.97 -5.42
CA GLN A 299 11.42 7.98 -6.26
C GLN A 299 11.74 7.91 -7.77
N GLN A 300 12.72 8.69 -8.25
CA GLN A 300 13.11 8.67 -9.65
C GLN A 300 13.58 7.28 -10.10
N HIS A 301 14.30 6.58 -9.23
CA HIS A 301 14.81 5.25 -9.52
C HIS A 301 13.75 4.15 -9.37
N GLN A 302 12.67 4.39 -8.62
CA GLN A 302 11.50 3.52 -8.61
C GLN A 302 10.80 3.50 -9.98
N HIS A 303 10.54 4.67 -10.58
CA HIS A 303 9.81 4.80 -11.85
C HIS A 303 10.58 4.32 -13.09
N ARG A 304 11.92 4.27 -13.00
CA ARG A 304 12.77 3.78 -14.10
C ARG A 304 12.81 2.25 -14.21
N ARG A 305 12.18 1.54 -13.27
CA ARG A 305 12.09 0.08 -13.31
C ARG A 305 10.86 -0.36 -14.09
N THR A 306 11.06 -1.30 -15.00
CA THR A 306 9.96 -2.06 -15.58
C THR A 306 9.33 -2.88 -14.45
N PRO A 307 8.03 -2.71 -14.13
CA PRO A 307 7.38 -3.50 -13.10
C PRO A 307 7.33 -4.95 -13.56
N SER A 308 8.14 -5.82 -12.94
CA SER A 308 8.00 -7.26 -13.06
C SER A 308 8.10 -7.85 -11.67
N VAL A 309 6.98 -8.31 -11.14
CA VAL A 309 6.88 -9.04 -9.87
C VAL A 309 7.48 -10.44 -9.96
N ALA A 310 7.83 -10.91 -11.16
CA ALA A 310 8.26 -12.29 -11.44
C ALA A 310 9.78 -12.49 -11.48
N THR A 311 10.56 -11.54 -10.96
CA THR A 311 12.01 -11.71 -10.79
C THR A 311 12.33 -11.97 -9.33
N ALA A 312 13.30 -12.85 -9.04
CA ALA A 312 13.76 -13.08 -7.66
C ALA A 312 14.20 -11.77 -6.96
N THR A 313 14.69 -10.80 -7.74
CA THR A 313 15.02 -9.46 -7.27
C THR A 313 13.78 -8.67 -6.82
N ALA A 314 12.66 -8.79 -7.53
CA ALA A 314 11.39 -8.13 -7.19
C ALA A 314 10.71 -8.79 -5.99
N THR A 315 10.79 -10.11 -5.84
CA THR A 315 10.32 -10.83 -4.64
C THR A 315 11.01 -10.31 -3.38
N ALA A 316 12.35 -10.23 -3.39
CA ALA A 316 13.09 -9.69 -2.25
C ALA A 316 12.75 -8.21 -1.95
N GLU A 317 12.44 -7.40 -2.97
CA GLU A 317 11.98 -6.02 -2.78
C GLU A 317 10.62 -5.94 -2.11
N VAL A 318 9.68 -6.79 -2.54
CA VAL A 318 8.34 -6.88 -1.95
C VAL A 318 8.45 -7.31 -0.49
N GLU A 319 9.26 -8.31 -0.17
CA GLU A 319 9.48 -8.75 1.21
C GLU A 319 10.05 -7.64 2.09
N ILE A 320 11.08 -6.91 1.61
CA ILE A 320 11.62 -5.76 2.35
C ILE A 320 10.57 -4.65 2.48
N THR A 321 9.80 -4.38 1.43
CA THR A 321 8.72 -3.37 1.47
C THR A 321 7.70 -3.69 2.55
N LEU A 322 7.25 -4.95 2.61
CA LEU A 322 6.28 -5.41 3.59
C LEU A 322 6.84 -5.42 5.01
N THR A 323 8.12 -5.78 5.20
CA THR A 323 8.69 -6.00 6.54
C THR A 323 9.39 -4.79 7.13
N GLN A 324 9.86 -3.86 6.29
CA GLN A 324 10.69 -2.71 6.67
C GLN A 324 10.18 -1.37 6.09
N GLY A 325 9.35 -1.39 5.04
CA GLY A 325 8.82 -0.20 4.38
C GLY A 325 9.41 0.07 2.99
N GLU A 326 8.80 1.00 2.26
CA GLU A 326 9.19 1.39 0.90
C GLU A 326 10.58 1.99 0.82
N ILE A 327 10.94 2.90 1.75
CA ILE A 327 12.22 3.61 1.70
C ILE A 327 13.40 2.62 1.87
N PRO A 328 13.42 1.71 2.86
CA PRO A 328 14.46 0.68 2.97
C PRO A 328 14.53 -0.22 1.74
N ALA A 329 13.38 -0.63 1.18
CA ALA A 329 13.33 -1.45 -0.03
C ALA A 329 13.97 -0.75 -1.24
N LEU A 330 13.68 0.55 -1.42
CA LEU A 330 14.25 1.36 -2.50
C LEU A 330 15.76 1.52 -2.33
N ARG A 331 16.24 1.80 -1.11
CA ARG A 331 17.67 1.89 -0.80
C ARG A 331 18.40 0.56 -1.08
N ALA A 332 17.86 -0.55 -0.59
CA ALA A 332 18.42 -1.89 -0.80
C ALA A 332 18.46 -2.28 -2.29
N SER A 333 17.44 -1.88 -3.05
CA SER A 333 17.42 -2.14 -4.49
C SER A 333 18.42 -1.30 -5.28
N LEU A 334 18.62 -0.02 -4.92
CA LEU A 334 19.68 0.79 -5.51
C LEU A 334 21.06 0.19 -5.23
N GLN A 335 21.31 -0.22 -3.99
CA GLN A 335 22.57 -0.87 -3.58
C GLN A 335 22.84 -2.14 -4.39
N ARG A 336 21.84 -3.03 -4.56
CA ARG A 336 21.97 -4.24 -5.39
C ARG A 336 22.25 -3.93 -6.87
N SER A 337 21.79 -2.77 -7.34
CA SER A 337 22.03 -2.30 -8.71
C SER A 337 23.35 -1.54 -8.87
N GLY A 338 24.20 -1.48 -7.83
CA GLY A 338 25.45 -0.71 -7.84
C GLY A 338 25.25 0.80 -7.86
N VAL A 339 24.04 1.29 -7.55
CA VAL A 339 23.70 2.72 -7.49
C VAL A 339 23.71 3.17 -6.03
N THR A 340 24.29 4.34 -5.76
CA THR A 340 24.29 4.91 -4.41
C THR A 340 22.88 5.28 -3.98
N ALA A 341 22.54 5.01 -2.72
CA ALA A 341 21.25 5.40 -2.14
C ALA A 341 21.09 6.92 -1.99
N LEU A 342 22.21 7.67 -1.98
CA LEU A 342 22.23 9.12 -1.91
C LEU A 342 22.42 9.73 -3.31
N PRO A 343 21.78 10.88 -3.58
CA PRO A 343 21.98 11.61 -4.83
C PRO A 343 23.40 12.19 -4.92
N PRO A 344 23.99 12.23 -6.12
CA PRO A 344 25.24 12.97 -6.38
C PRO A 344 25.12 14.45 -5.98
N ALA A 345 26.23 15.10 -5.62
CA ALA A 345 26.23 16.48 -5.12
C ALA A 345 25.56 17.49 -6.08
N GLY A 346 25.76 17.35 -7.39
CA GLY A 346 25.15 18.20 -8.43
C GLY A 346 23.81 17.71 -8.97
N TRP A 347 23.25 16.61 -8.45
CA TRP A 347 21.95 16.13 -8.91
C TRP A 347 20.81 16.97 -8.32
N HIS A 348 19.84 17.29 -9.16
CA HIS A 348 18.60 17.97 -8.79
C HIS A 348 17.39 17.14 -9.26
N PRO A 349 16.30 17.10 -8.48
CA PRO A 349 15.09 16.43 -8.89
C PRO A 349 14.54 17.07 -10.18
N VAL A 350 14.21 16.23 -11.17
CA VAL A 350 13.48 16.70 -12.35
C VAL A 350 12.12 17.21 -11.86
N ALA A 351 11.72 18.42 -12.26
CA ALA A 351 10.44 18.99 -11.85
C ALA A 351 9.33 17.97 -12.17
N ALA A 352 8.52 17.64 -11.16
CA ALA A 352 7.33 16.82 -11.39
C ALA A 352 6.47 17.53 -12.44
N ILE A 353 6.04 16.78 -13.47
CA ILE A 353 4.98 17.23 -14.37
C ILE A 353 3.77 17.45 -13.45
N ARG A 354 3.35 18.71 -13.31
CA ARG A 354 2.23 19.11 -12.46
C ARG A 354 0.91 18.74 -13.09
#